data_AF-A0A1L3EZR6-F1
#
_entry.id   AF-A0A1L3EZR6-F1
#
_cell.length_a   1.000
_cell.length_b   1.000
_cell.length_c   1.000
_cell.angle_alpha   90.00
_cell.angle_beta   90.00
_cell.angle_gamma   90.00
#
_symmetry.space_group_name_H-M   'P 1'
#
loop_
_entity.id
_entity.type
_entity.pdbx_description
1 polymer ?
#
loop_
_entity_poly.entity_id
_entity_poly.type
_entity_poly.pdbx_seq_one_letter_code
_entity_poly.pdbx_strand_id
1 'polypeptide(L)'
;MLVAGAAQAADAPSVKASDGWLRVLPGSLPAGGYVSFENLSDRAVSIVGASSPDYAEAMVHRSSTDGGMGRMEMVDSVPLPPKGKLAFSPGGYHVMLMEAKHPVKPGDKIVVTFALSDGGKLPVTLLARPANASGPTD
;
A
#
# COMPACT_ATOMS: atom_id res chain seq x y z
N MET A 1 -29.87 -32.35 21.10
CA MET A 1 -28.45 -31.99 20.92
C MET A 1 -28.39 -30.55 20.44
N LEU A 2 -27.93 -29.63 21.28
CA LEU A 2 -27.72 -28.23 20.92
C LEU A 2 -26.31 -28.13 20.32
N VAL A 3 -26.23 -27.85 19.02
CA VAL A 3 -24.96 -27.50 18.37
C VAL A 3 -24.77 -25.99 18.59
N ALA A 4 -23.92 -25.64 19.56
CA ALA A 4 -23.49 -24.27 19.76
C ALA A 4 -22.55 -23.89 18.60
N GLY A 5 -23.06 -23.13 17.63
CA GLY A 5 -22.23 -22.49 16.62
C GLY A 5 -21.39 -21.41 17.28
N ALA A 6 -20.09 -21.64 17.41
CA ALA A 6 -19.15 -20.58 17.73
C ALA A 6 -19.19 -19.56 16.57
N ALA A 7 -19.79 -18.40 16.82
CA ALA A 7 -19.58 -17.26 15.95
C ALA A 7 -18.09 -16.93 16.01
N GLN A 8 -17.36 -17.21 14.92
CA GLN A 8 -16.05 -16.63 14.70
C GLN A 8 -16.26 -15.12 14.75
N ALA A 9 -15.84 -14.49 15.85
CA ALA A 9 -15.62 -13.05 15.84
C ALA A 9 -14.58 -12.81 14.74
N ALA A 10 -15.00 -12.21 13.64
CA ALA A 10 -14.05 -11.69 12.67
C ALA A 10 -13.21 -10.67 13.43
N ASP A 11 -11.96 -11.02 13.74
CA ASP A 11 -11.00 -10.12 14.35
C ASP A 11 -11.03 -8.81 13.56
N ALA A 12 -11.29 -7.69 14.24
CA ALA A 12 -11.24 -6.39 13.60
C ALA A 12 -9.83 -6.23 12.97
N PRO A 13 -9.71 -5.63 11.77
CA PRO A 13 -8.43 -5.53 11.10
C PRO A 13 -7.41 -4.87 12.03
N SER A 14 -6.34 -5.60 12.33
CA SER A 14 -5.26 -5.21 13.23
C SER A 14 -4.50 -3.99 12.73
N VAL A 15 -4.55 -3.74 11.42
CA VAL A 15 -3.92 -2.61 10.75
C VAL A 15 -4.99 -1.78 10.03
N LYS A 16 -4.98 -0.46 10.25
CA LYS A 16 -5.76 0.51 9.48
C LYS A 16 -4.90 1.19 8.44
N ALA A 17 -5.53 1.59 7.34
CA ALA A 17 -4.93 2.43 6.32
C ALA A 17 -5.73 3.73 6.16
N SER A 18 -5.03 4.84 5.92
CA SER A 18 -5.61 6.15 5.63
C SER A 18 -4.81 6.88 4.55
N ASP A 19 -5.39 7.96 4.02
CA ASP A 19 -4.69 8.89 3.14
C ASP A 19 -4.08 8.22 1.90
N GLY A 20 -4.76 7.19 1.39
CA GLY A 20 -4.32 6.41 0.24
C GLY A 20 -4.46 7.18 -1.08
N TRP A 21 -3.35 7.33 -1.81
CA TRP A 21 -3.33 7.95 -3.13
C TRP A 21 -2.27 7.34 -4.03
N LEU A 22 -2.43 7.56 -5.33
CA LEU A 22 -1.58 7.04 -6.39
C LEU A 22 -1.13 8.22 -7.26
N ARG A 23 0.17 8.34 -7.52
CA ARG A 23 0.69 9.26 -8.54
C ARG A 23 0.75 8.56 -9.88
N VAL A 24 -0.07 9.01 -10.82
CA VAL A 24 -0.10 8.49 -12.19
C VAL A 24 0.87 9.29 -13.06
N LEU A 25 1.70 8.58 -13.83
CA LEU A 25 2.62 9.17 -14.79
C LEU A 25 2.10 8.99 -16.23
N PRO A 26 2.50 9.85 -17.18
CA PRO A 26 2.09 9.73 -18.57
C PRO A 26 2.53 8.40 -19.22
N GLY A 27 1.73 7.92 -20.17
CA GLY A 27 2.04 6.72 -20.95
C GLY A 27 1.90 5.42 -20.15
N SER A 28 2.78 4.46 -20.43
CA SER A 28 2.84 3.16 -19.74
C SER A 28 3.83 3.16 -18.57
N LEU A 29 4.21 4.34 -18.07
CA LEU A 29 5.17 4.44 -16.98
C LEU A 29 4.56 3.89 -15.67
N PRO A 30 5.38 3.30 -14.80
CA PRO A 30 4.94 2.82 -13.50
C PRO A 30 4.33 3.91 -12.63
N ALA A 31 3.32 3.56 -11.84
CA ALA A 31 2.68 4.47 -10.91
C ALA A 31 3.16 4.22 -9.47
N GLY A 32 3.22 5.28 -8.66
CA GLY A 32 3.66 5.23 -7.26
C GLY A 32 2.49 5.40 -6.29
N GLY A 33 2.21 4.38 -5.49
CA GLY A 33 1.17 4.36 -4.46
C GLY A 33 1.71 4.73 -3.08
N TYR A 34 0.95 5.56 -2.38
CA TYR A 34 1.29 6.16 -1.08
C TYR A 34 0.09 6.00 -0.13
N VAL A 35 0.36 5.75 1.14
CA VAL A 35 -0.65 5.40 2.15
C VAL A 35 -0.05 5.46 3.54
N SER A 36 -0.85 5.84 4.53
CA SER A 36 -0.49 5.76 5.94
C SER A 36 -1.08 4.50 6.57
N PHE A 37 -0.28 3.78 7.35
CA PHE A 37 -0.69 2.60 8.10
C PHE A 37 -0.59 2.85 9.60
N GLU A 38 -1.52 2.28 10.35
CA GLU A 38 -1.50 2.24 11.82
C GLU A 38 -1.82 0.83 12.30
N ASN A 39 -0.90 0.23 13.05
CA ASN A 39 -1.12 -1.06 13.71
C ASN A 39 -1.75 -0.82 15.07
N LEU A 40 -2.99 -1.28 15.22
CA LEU A 40 -3.78 -1.13 16.44
C LEU A 40 -3.54 -2.26 17.44
N SER A 41 -2.82 -3.31 17.05
CA SER A 41 -2.55 -4.46 17.90
C SER A 41 -1.31 -4.28 18.76
N ASP A 42 -1.15 -5.17 19.74
CA ASP A 42 0.03 -5.27 20.59
C ASP A 42 1.10 -6.22 20.00
N ARG A 43 0.90 -6.68 18.76
CA ARG A 43 1.83 -7.55 18.03
C ARG A 43 2.49 -6.80 16.89
N ALA A 44 3.77 -7.10 16.63
CA ALA A 44 4.45 -6.56 15.46
C ALA A 44 3.90 -7.24 14.19
N VAL A 45 3.71 -6.45 13.14
CA VAL A 45 3.32 -6.91 11.80
C VAL A 45 4.26 -6.25 10.78
N SER A 46 4.44 -6.85 9.62
CA SER A 46 5.14 -6.22 8.50
C SER A 46 4.26 -6.19 7.27
N ILE A 47 4.45 -5.18 6.42
CA ILE A 47 3.95 -5.19 5.04
C ILE A 47 4.93 -6.03 4.22
N VAL A 48 4.48 -7.15 3.66
CA VAL A 48 5.34 -8.13 2.96
C VAL A 48 5.03 -8.25 1.47
N GLY A 49 4.10 -7.45 0.96
CA GLY A 49 3.77 -7.44 -0.46
C GLY A 49 2.53 -6.61 -0.77
N ALA A 50 2.26 -6.46 -2.07
CA ALA A 50 1.09 -5.77 -2.58
C ALA A 50 0.55 -6.50 -3.82
N SER A 51 -0.71 -6.28 -4.14
CA SER A 51 -1.35 -6.74 -5.38
C SER A 51 -2.48 -5.81 -5.77
N SER A 52 -2.81 -5.74 -7.07
CA SER A 52 -3.93 -4.96 -7.57
C SER A 52 -4.61 -5.70 -8.72
N PRO A 53 -5.94 -5.67 -8.83
CA PRO A 53 -6.62 -6.17 -10.02
C PRO A 53 -6.31 -5.32 -11.26
N ASP A 54 -6.00 -4.03 -11.08
CA ASP A 54 -5.85 -3.02 -12.15
C ASP A 54 -4.45 -3.00 -12.78
N TYR A 55 -3.47 -3.64 -12.14
CA TYR A 55 -2.06 -3.70 -12.57
C TYR A 55 -1.57 -5.15 -12.69
N ALA A 56 -0.60 -5.41 -13.57
CA ALA A 56 -0.02 -6.74 -13.68
C ALA A 56 0.86 -7.06 -12.47
N GLU A 57 1.60 -6.07 -11.97
CA GLU A 57 2.49 -6.24 -10.82
C GLU A 57 2.37 -5.08 -9.83
N ALA A 58 2.54 -5.39 -8.54
CA ALA A 58 2.60 -4.43 -7.46
C ALA A 58 3.72 -4.83 -6.48
N MET A 59 4.70 -3.94 -6.28
CA MET A 59 5.89 -4.22 -5.49
C MET A 59 6.08 -3.15 -4.43
N VAL A 60 6.57 -3.53 -3.24
CA VAL A 60 6.91 -2.55 -2.20
C VAL A 60 8.35 -2.10 -2.41
N HIS A 61 8.56 -0.80 -2.57
CA HIS A 61 9.86 -0.21 -2.84
C HIS A 61 10.25 0.79 -1.76
N ARG A 62 11.55 1.01 -1.59
CA ARG A 62 12.13 2.11 -0.83
C ARG A 62 12.89 3.05 -1.75
N SER A 63 12.59 4.33 -1.67
CA SER A 63 13.40 5.36 -2.29
C SER A 63 14.58 5.75 -1.38
N SER A 64 15.73 5.99 -1.98
CA SER A 64 16.92 6.51 -1.32
C SER A 64 17.69 7.43 -2.26
N THR A 65 18.58 8.24 -1.70
CA THR A 65 19.55 9.01 -2.47
C THR A 65 20.93 8.46 -2.18
N ASP A 66 21.65 8.08 -3.22
CA ASP A 66 23.00 7.56 -3.13
C ASP A 66 23.89 8.38 -4.08
N GLY A 67 24.88 9.09 -3.53
CA GLY A 67 25.77 9.95 -4.31
C GLY A 67 25.09 11.05 -5.12
N GLY A 68 23.91 11.52 -4.70
CA GLY A 68 23.10 12.52 -5.43
C GLY A 68 22.20 11.94 -6.52
N MET A 69 22.23 10.62 -6.73
CA MET A 69 21.33 9.91 -7.63
C MET A 69 20.19 9.27 -6.83
N GLY A 70 18.95 9.47 -7.28
CA GLY A 70 17.79 8.79 -6.71
C GLY A 70 17.80 7.31 -7.08
N ARG A 71 17.61 6.43 -6.11
CA ARG A 71 17.45 4.98 -6.29
C ARG A 71 16.10 4.55 -5.72
N MET A 72 15.51 3.55 -6.36
CA MET A 72 14.32 2.86 -5.87
C MET A 72 14.61 1.37 -5.89
N GLU A 73 14.43 0.71 -4.77
CA GLU A 73 14.76 -0.70 -4.60
C GLU A 73 13.56 -1.43 -4.02
N MET A 74 13.26 -2.61 -4.57
CA MET A 74 12.25 -3.51 -4.01
C MET A 74 12.67 -4.00 -2.63
N VAL A 75 11.72 -4.09 -1.71
CA VAL A 75 11.94 -4.63 -0.36
C VAL A 75 10.94 -5.75 -0.07
N ASP A 76 11.41 -6.81 0.56
CA ASP A 76 10.59 -7.99 0.88
C ASP A 76 9.65 -7.75 2.07
N SER A 77 10.02 -6.83 2.97
CA SER A 77 9.28 -6.58 4.20
C SER A 77 9.54 -5.18 4.75
N VAL A 78 8.46 -4.49 5.14
CA VAL A 78 8.52 -3.21 5.86
C VAL A 78 7.90 -3.37 7.25
N PRO A 79 8.69 -3.23 8.33
CA PRO A 79 8.19 -3.37 9.69
C PRO A 79 7.14 -2.33 10.07
N LEU A 80 6.10 -2.77 10.75
CA LEU A 80 5.06 -1.94 11.36
C LEU A 80 4.90 -2.34 12.85
N PRO A 81 5.52 -1.59 13.77
CA PRO A 81 5.58 -1.98 15.18
C PRO A 81 4.19 -1.98 15.85
N PRO A 82 4.02 -2.69 16.99
CA PRO A 82 2.81 -2.63 17.81
C PRO A 82 2.44 -1.20 18.15
N LYS A 83 1.15 -0.86 18.08
CA LYS A 83 0.64 0.52 18.29
C LYS A 83 1.35 1.59 17.45
N GLY A 84 2.02 1.17 16.39
CA GLY A 84 2.92 1.97 15.59
C GLY A 84 2.29 2.48 14.30
N LYS A 85 3.00 3.40 13.66
CA LYS A 85 2.61 4.01 12.37
C LYS A 85 3.73 3.84 11.35
N LEU A 86 3.33 3.71 10.10
CA LEU A 86 4.23 3.61 8.94
C LEU A 86 3.61 4.41 7.80
N ALA A 87 4.39 5.29 7.18
CA ALA A 87 3.94 6.06 6.03
C ALA A 87 4.68 5.62 4.76
N PHE A 88 3.92 5.35 3.71
CA PHE A 88 4.42 5.28 2.36
C PHE A 88 4.24 6.67 1.75
N SER A 89 5.34 7.36 1.47
CA SER A 89 5.37 8.75 1.04
C SER A 89 6.46 8.99 -0.01
N PRO A 90 6.36 10.05 -0.83
CA PRO A 90 7.40 10.40 -1.79
C PRO A 90 8.78 10.53 -1.11
N GLY A 91 9.79 9.88 -1.68
CA GLY A 91 11.14 9.83 -1.11
C GLY A 91 11.36 8.80 0.00
N GLY A 92 10.29 8.12 0.46
CA GLY A 92 10.35 7.01 1.40
C GLY A 92 9.89 5.70 0.78
N TYR A 93 9.11 4.91 1.53
CA TYR A 93 8.48 3.71 1.00
C TYR A 93 7.31 4.05 0.08
N HIS A 94 7.05 3.19 -0.91
CA HIS A 94 5.90 3.29 -1.80
C HIS A 94 5.56 1.92 -2.40
N VAL A 95 4.35 1.78 -2.94
CA VAL A 95 4.04 0.67 -3.84
C VAL A 95 4.31 1.12 -5.26
N MET A 96 5.14 0.38 -5.98
CA MET A 96 5.32 0.53 -7.42
C MET A 96 4.32 -0.36 -8.13
N LEU A 97 3.47 0.24 -8.97
CA LEU A 97 2.45 -0.43 -9.77
C LEU A 97 2.89 -0.45 -11.23
N MET A 98 3.13 -1.63 -11.77
CA MET A 98 3.65 -1.83 -13.14
C MET A 98 2.54 -2.35 -14.06
N GLU A 99 2.62 -1.94 -15.33
CA GLU A 99 1.77 -2.46 -16.41
C GLU A 99 0.27 -2.40 -16.08
N ALA A 100 -0.28 -1.18 -16.12
CA ALA A 100 -1.71 -0.98 -15.96
C ALA A 100 -2.49 -1.77 -17.02
N LYS A 101 -3.48 -2.57 -16.58
CA LYS A 101 -4.30 -3.42 -17.48
C LYS A 101 -5.33 -2.62 -18.26
N HIS A 102 -5.60 -1.40 -17.81
CA HIS A 102 -6.44 -0.43 -18.49
C HIS A 102 -5.88 0.98 -18.23
N PRO A 103 -6.28 2.00 -19.02
CA PRO A 103 -5.92 3.38 -18.73
C PRO A 103 -6.37 3.78 -17.32
N VAL A 104 -5.48 4.41 -16.56
CA VAL A 104 -5.76 5.02 -15.24
C VAL A 104 -5.55 6.52 -15.36
N LYS A 105 -6.52 7.29 -14.88
CA LYS A 105 -6.54 8.75 -14.96
C LYS A 105 -6.68 9.37 -13.57
N PRO A 106 -6.23 10.62 -13.38
CA PRO A 106 -6.53 11.36 -12.16
C PRO A 106 -8.04 11.35 -11.85
N GLY A 107 -8.39 11.07 -10.59
CA GLY A 107 -9.77 10.88 -10.12
C GLY A 107 -10.22 9.42 -10.04
N ASP A 108 -9.55 8.50 -10.71
CA ASP A 108 -9.86 7.07 -10.63
C ASP A 108 -9.53 6.51 -9.23
N LYS A 109 -10.23 5.45 -8.84
CA LYS A 109 -9.99 4.73 -7.59
C LYS A 109 -9.40 3.37 -7.91
N ILE A 110 -8.17 3.15 -7.45
CA ILE A 110 -7.42 1.90 -7.65
C ILE A 110 -7.38 1.14 -6.34
N VAL A 111 -7.68 -0.16 -6.36
CA VAL A 111 -7.58 -0.99 -5.15
C VAL A 111 -6.21 -1.66 -5.12
N VAL A 112 -5.49 -1.47 -4.02
CA VAL A 112 -4.25 -2.18 -3.72
C VAL A 112 -4.46 -2.99 -2.45
N THR A 113 -4.24 -4.30 -2.53
CA THR A 113 -4.28 -5.20 -1.37
C THR A 113 -2.87 -5.43 -0.86
N PHE A 114 -2.60 -4.96 0.36
CA PHE A 114 -1.35 -5.17 1.06
C PHE A 114 -1.38 -6.51 1.81
N ALA A 115 -0.34 -7.31 1.64
CA ALA A 115 -0.14 -8.54 2.39
C ALA A 115 0.60 -8.24 3.70
N LEU A 116 0.08 -8.77 4.80
CA LEU A 116 0.66 -8.63 6.13
C LEU A 116 1.38 -9.93 6.52
N SER A 117 2.45 -9.81 7.31
CA SER A 117 3.25 -10.97 7.76
C SER A 117 2.49 -11.97 8.64
N ASP A 118 1.35 -11.57 9.21
CA ASP A 118 0.46 -12.43 10.00
C ASP A 118 -0.57 -13.19 9.13
N GLY A 119 -0.46 -13.09 7.81
CA GLY A 119 -1.39 -13.67 6.84
C GLY A 119 -2.59 -12.76 6.53
N GLY A 120 -2.70 -11.61 7.18
CA GLY A 120 -3.72 -10.61 6.92
C GLY A 120 -3.61 -10.01 5.52
N LYS A 121 -4.77 -9.60 4.98
CA LYS A 121 -4.87 -8.86 3.72
C LYS A 121 -5.60 -7.56 3.97
N LEU A 122 -4.98 -6.45 3.61
CA LEU A 122 -5.51 -5.11 3.80
C LEU A 122 -5.80 -4.47 2.44
N PRO A 123 -7.04 -4.55 1.93
CA PRO A 123 -7.43 -3.82 0.73
C PRO A 123 -7.54 -2.32 1.05
N VAL A 124 -6.85 -1.50 0.26
CA VAL A 124 -6.82 -0.04 0.38
C VAL A 124 -7.20 0.55 -0.96
N THR A 125 -8.16 1.48 -0.95
CA THR A 125 -8.49 2.28 -2.13
C THR A 125 -7.56 3.48 -2.20
N LEU A 126 -6.83 3.61 -3.29
CA LEU A 126 -5.95 4.73 -3.59
C LEU A 126 -6.61 5.63 -4.64
N LEU A 127 -6.71 6.93 -4.36
CA LEU A 127 -7.18 7.90 -5.33
C LEU A 127 -6.04 8.29 -6.28
N ALA A 128 -6.26 8.12 -7.58
CA ALA A 128 -5.31 8.53 -8.62
C ALA A 128 -5.20 10.05 -8.71
N ARG A 129 -3.98 10.54 -8.72
CA ARG A 129 -3.59 11.96 -8.73
C ARG A 129 -2.64 12.24 -9.89
N PRO A 130 -2.58 13.49 -10.38
CA PRO A 130 -1.70 13.87 -11.49
C PRO A 130 -0.21 13.78 -11.12
N ALA A 131 0.65 13.77 -12.13
CA ALA A 131 2.11 13.58 -11.97
C ALA A 131 2.80 14.61 -11.05
N ASN A 132 2.25 15.81 -10.93
CA ASN A 132 2.77 16.88 -10.08
C ASN A 132 2.25 16.83 -8.62
N ALA A 133 1.37 15.90 -8.27
CA ALA A 133 0.83 15.78 -6.92
C ALA A 133 1.91 15.36 -5.93
N SER A 134 2.00 16.04 -4.78
CA SER A 134 2.95 15.78 -3.71
C SER A 134 2.33 15.08 -2.49
N GLY A 135 1.00 15.04 -2.40
CA GLY A 135 0.26 14.49 -1.27
C GLY A 135 -1.18 14.07 -1.62
N PRO A 136 -1.92 13.56 -0.62
CA PRO A 136 -3.25 12.98 -0.81
C PRO A 136 -4.34 14.01 -1.17
N THR A 137 -4.11 15.30 -0.91
CA THR A 137 -5.07 16.39 -1.12
C THR A 137 -4.81 17.23 -2.37
N ASP A 138 -3.72 16.95 -3.09
CA ASP A 138 -3.27 17.74 -4.26
C ASP A 138 -4.06 17.45 -5.54
#